data_AF-A0A139SPA8-F1
#
_entry.id   AF-A0A139SPA8-F1
#
_cell.length_a   1.000
_cell.length_b   1.000
_cell.length_c   1.000
_cell.angle_alpha   90.00
_cell.angle_beta   90.00
_cell.angle_gamma   90.00
#
_symmetry.space_group_name_H-M   'P 1'
#
loop_
_entity.id
_entity.type
_entity.pdbx_description
1 polymer ?
#
loop_
_entity_poly.entity_id
_entity_poly.type
_entity_poly.pdbx_seq_one_letter_code
_entity_poly.pdbx_strand_id
1 'polypeptide(L)'
;MSGRSTRITLNKTKGAIAISGDIFIDSGARIALWGSKQIGRNSTVRLRDSSFQFTRASFIKEESFHKLVVEGKSLLHFDWSGSPQGKRFLYLDDLSIANGAELVVQGWREGTHFFLVRKTSSNLEDALKRIAFKEYLPGRTQLEDYNKDYWAISGTPEPATYGATFGVVGIGLVVWRKKKPHRHCR
;
A
#
# COMPACT_ATOMS: atom_id res chain seq x y z
N MET A 1 15.68 3.80 22.28
CA MET A 1 14.64 3.17 23.13
C MET A 1 14.06 1.96 22.39
N SER A 2 14.37 0.75 22.85
CA SER A 2 13.78 -0.49 22.33
C SER A 2 12.43 -0.73 23.03
N GLY A 3 11.37 -0.10 22.51
CA GLY A 3 10.02 -0.30 23.01
C GLY A 3 9.46 -1.63 22.51
N ARG A 4 8.85 -2.43 23.39
CA ARG A 4 8.02 -3.59 23.00
C ARG A 4 7.07 -3.16 21.89
N SER A 5 7.16 -3.79 20.74
CA SER A 5 6.23 -3.55 19.65
C SER A 5 4.85 -4.11 20.00
N THR A 6 3.95 -3.28 20.52
CA THR A 6 2.54 -3.65 20.71
C THR A 6 1.89 -3.91 19.35
N ARG A 7 1.47 -5.15 19.10
CA ARG A 7 0.92 -5.57 17.81
C ARG A 7 -0.27 -6.52 17.95
N ILE A 8 -1.32 -6.25 17.19
CA ILE A 8 -2.40 -7.19 16.88
C ILE A 8 -2.08 -7.87 15.54
N THR A 9 -2.22 -9.19 15.49
CA THR A 9 -1.98 -9.99 14.28
C THR A 9 -3.27 -10.67 13.85
N LEU A 10 -3.74 -10.39 12.63
CA LEU A 10 -4.89 -11.07 12.04
C LEU A 10 -4.42 -12.16 11.08
N ASN A 11 -4.58 -13.41 11.49
CA ASN A 11 -4.07 -14.58 10.79
C ASN A 11 -5.07 -15.75 10.81
N LYS A 12 -6.33 -15.47 10.46
CA LYS A 12 -7.30 -16.52 10.15
C LYS A 12 -7.07 -17.01 8.73
N THR A 13 -7.61 -18.19 8.43
CA THR A 13 -7.66 -18.73 7.08
C THR A 13 -8.32 -17.73 6.12
N LYS A 14 -7.96 -17.80 4.84
CA LYS A 14 -8.43 -16.86 3.83
C LYS A 14 -9.97 -16.80 3.83
N GLY A 15 -10.53 -15.60 3.99
CA GLY A 15 -11.99 -15.37 3.98
C GLY A 15 -12.67 -15.50 5.34
N ALA A 16 -11.99 -15.98 6.38
CA ALA A 16 -12.53 -15.97 7.73
C ALA A 16 -12.35 -14.59 8.36
N ILE A 17 -13.46 -14.00 8.81
CA ILE A 17 -13.47 -12.71 9.50
C ILE A 17 -12.85 -12.89 10.88
N ALA A 18 -11.73 -12.21 11.14
CA ALA A 18 -11.05 -12.20 12.43
C ALA A 18 -11.68 -11.17 13.38
N ILE A 19 -12.09 -10.01 12.85
CA ILE A 19 -12.74 -8.93 13.61
C ILE A 19 -13.91 -8.40 12.80
N SER A 20 -15.12 -8.41 13.36
CA SER A 20 -16.34 -7.87 12.72
C SER A 20 -16.73 -6.47 13.19
N GLY A 21 -16.11 -5.99 14.27
CA GLY A 21 -16.38 -4.67 14.87
C GLY A 21 -15.34 -3.60 14.47
N ASP A 22 -15.47 -2.44 15.09
CA ASP A 22 -14.51 -1.34 14.93
C ASP A 22 -13.16 -1.66 15.59
N ILE A 23 -12.10 -1.15 14.98
CA ILE A 23 -10.72 -1.34 15.41
C ILE A 23 -10.11 0.03 15.70
N PHE A 24 -9.51 0.17 16.89
CA PHE A 24 -8.84 1.39 17.31
C PHE A 24 -7.39 1.04 17.61
N ILE A 25 -6.46 1.57 16.83
CA ILE A 25 -5.02 1.39 17.03
C ILE A 25 -4.40 2.74 17.36
N ASP A 26 -3.62 2.78 18.44
CA ASP A 26 -3.14 4.02 19.01
C ASP A 26 -1.72 3.90 19.58
N SER A 27 -1.07 5.03 19.86
CA SER A 27 0.13 5.12 20.70
C SER A 27 1.28 4.22 20.23
N GLY A 28 1.58 4.25 18.93
CA GLY A 28 2.65 3.47 18.31
C GLY A 28 2.35 1.99 18.14
N ALA A 29 1.15 1.52 18.49
CA ALA A 29 0.73 0.15 18.24
C ALA A 29 0.54 -0.11 16.74
N ARG A 30 0.49 -1.38 16.37
CA ARG A 30 0.23 -1.77 14.97
C ARG A 30 -0.74 -2.92 14.82
N ILE A 31 -1.49 -2.91 13.71
CA ILE A 31 -2.24 -4.06 13.22
C ILE A 31 -1.53 -4.67 12.01
N ALA A 32 -1.37 -6.00 12.00
CA ALA A 32 -0.66 -6.74 10.96
C ALA A 32 -1.54 -7.83 10.34
N LEU A 33 -1.69 -7.77 9.02
CA LEU A 33 -2.51 -8.70 8.24
C LEU A 33 -1.67 -9.81 7.60
N TRP A 34 -1.84 -11.01 8.14
CA TRP A 34 -1.28 -12.24 7.56
C TRP A 34 -2.23 -12.92 6.60
N GLY A 35 -3.52 -12.93 6.94
CA GLY A 35 -4.59 -13.40 6.05
C GLY A 35 -5.09 -12.31 5.10
N SER A 36 -6.13 -12.67 4.35
CA SER A 36 -6.95 -11.74 3.54
C SER A 36 -8.38 -11.74 4.07
N LYS A 37 -9.09 -10.62 3.90
CA LYS A 37 -10.48 -10.44 4.31
C LYS A 37 -10.67 -10.75 5.80
N GLN A 38 -9.78 -10.21 6.62
CA GLN A 38 -9.72 -10.45 8.05
C GLN A 38 -10.62 -9.50 8.84
N ILE A 39 -10.96 -8.35 8.26
CA ILE A 39 -11.76 -7.31 8.89
C ILE A 39 -13.15 -7.32 8.24
N GLY A 40 -14.19 -7.18 9.07
CA GLY A 40 -15.57 -7.12 8.63
C GLY A 40 -15.81 -5.94 7.69
N ARG A 41 -16.68 -6.13 6.69
CA ARG A 41 -16.90 -5.10 5.68
C ARG A 41 -17.55 -3.82 6.19
N ASN A 42 -18.20 -3.88 7.34
CA ASN A 42 -18.84 -2.74 8.01
C ASN A 42 -17.94 -2.10 9.08
N SER A 43 -16.73 -2.62 9.30
CA SER A 43 -15.83 -2.13 10.35
C SER A 43 -15.19 -0.80 9.98
N THR A 44 -15.04 0.06 10.98
CA THR A 44 -14.17 1.24 10.92
C THR A 44 -12.81 0.90 11.56
N VAL A 45 -11.73 1.23 10.86
CA VAL A 45 -10.37 1.19 11.40
C VAL A 45 -9.92 2.62 11.69
N ARG A 46 -9.67 2.92 12.97
CA ARG A 46 -9.11 4.20 13.44
C ARG A 46 -7.65 4.04 13.79
N LEU A 47 -6.82 4.89 13.20
CA LEU A 47 -5.38 4.97 13.44
C LEU A 47 -5.04 6.34 14.04
N ARG A 48 -4.53 6.35 15.26
CA ARG A 48 -3.90 7.52 15.87
C ARG A 48 -2.45 7.17 16.19
N ASP A 49 -1.50 7.93 15.64
CA ASP A 49 -0.05 7.72 15.84
C ASP A 49 0.39 6.24 15.78
N SER A 50 -0.13 5.50 14.80
CA SER A 50 -0.05 4.03 14.76
C SER A 50 0.14 3.49 13.34
N SER A 51 0.14 2.16 13.19
CA SER A 51 0.41 1.53 11.89
C SER A 51 -0.58 0.44 11.50
N PHE A 52 -0.97 0.44 10.23
CA PHE A 52 -1.63 -0.66 9.55
C PHE A 52 -0.67 -1.30 8.57
N GLN A 53 -0.53 -2.62 8.62
CA GLN A 53 0.53 -3.32 7.88
C GLN A 53 0.02 -4.60 7.19
N PHE A 54 0.26 -4.70 5.89
CA PHE A 54 0.28 -5.98 5.20
C PHE A 54 1.59 -6.71 5.53
N THR A 55 1.52 -7.96 6.01
CA THR A 55 2.73 -8.76 6.20
C THR A 55 3.21 -9.36 4.88
N ARG A 56 4.47 -9.81 4.85
CA ARG A 56 5.07 -10.46 3.68
C ARG A 56 4.20 -11.63 3.19
N ALA A 57 3.99 -11.69 1.88
CA ALA A 57 3.35 -12.81 1.20
C ALA A 57 3.75 -12.85 -0.27
N SER A 58 3.79 -14.04 -0.85
CA SER A 58 4.01 -14.31 -2.27
C SER A 58 2.72 -14.46 -3.07
N PHE A 59 1.57 -14.42 -2.40
CA PHE A 59 0.25 -14.53 -2.99
C PHE A 59 -0.49 -13.19 -2.91
N ILE A 60 -1.62 -13.10 -3.62
CA ILE A 60 -2.48 -11.92 -3.60
C ILE A 60 -3.11 -11.76 -2.21
N LYS A 61 -2.85 -10.62 -1.56
CA LYS A 61 -3.53 -10.22 -0.34
C LYS A 61 -4.57 -9.16 -0.63
N GLU A 62 -5.78 -9.39 -0.13
CA GLU A 62 -6.89 -8.45 -0.23
C GLU A 62 -7.43 -8.19 1.17
N GLU A 63 -7.58 -6.92 1.52
CA GLU A 63 -8.33 -6.49 2.69
C GLU A 63 -9.39 -5.49 2.28
N SER A 64 -10.55 -5.56 2.94
CA SER A 64 -11.68 -4.70 2.60
C SER A 64 -12.53 -4.41 3.83
N PHE A 65 -12.71 -3.15 4.18
CA PHE A 65 -13.56 -2.72 5.29
C PHE A 65 -14.22 -1.39 4.94
N HIS A 66 -15.07 -0.88 5.82
CA HIS A 66 -15.91 0.26 5.50
C HIS A 66 -15.08 1.54 5.44
N LYS A 67 -14.46 1.91 6.56
CA LYS A 67 -13.85 3.23 6.70
C LYS A 67 -12.48 3.16 7.35
N LEU A 68 -11.52 3.89 6.78
CA LEU A 68 -10.25 4.21 7.43
C LEU A 68 -10.32 5.64 7.95
N VAL A 69 -10.05 5.82 9.25
CA VAL A 69 -9.98 7.11 9.91
C VAL A 69 -8.59 7.32 10.49
N VAL A 70 -7.99 8.47 10.23
CA VAL A 70 -6.65 8.82 10.72
C VAL A 70 -6.72 10.10 11.56
N GLU A 71 -6.27 10.04 12.81
CA GLU A 71 -6.40 11.13 13.80
C GLU A 71 -5.05 11.66 14.32
N GLY A 72 -3.93 11.19 13.76
CA GLY A 72 -2.57 11.63 14.07
C GLY A 72 -1.62 11.29 12.92
N LYS A 73 -0.33 11.08 13.20
CA LYS A 73 0.62 10.66 12.16
C LYS A 73 0.71 9.14 12.10
N SER A 74 -0.01 8.54 11.16
CA SER A 74 -0.11 7.08 11.03
C SER A 74 0.54 6.54 9.76
N LEU A 75 0.89 5.26 9.79
CA LEU A 75 1.58 4.59 8.68
C LEU A 75 0.70 3.49 8.06
N LEU A 76 0.60 3.50 6.73
CA LEU A 76 0.05 2.39 5.95
C LEU A 76 1.20 1.68 5.22
N HIS A 77 1.54 0.48 5.69
CA HIS A 77 2.60 -0.33 5.10
C HIS A 77 2.02 -1.37 4.15
N PHE A 78 2.24 -1.18 2.85
CA PHE A 78 1.99 -2.22 1.86
C PHE A 78 3.09 -3.27 1.88
N ASP A 79 4.36 -2.88 2.02
CA ASP A 79 5.45 -3.84 2.20
C ASP A 79 6.41 -3.41 3.31
N TRP A 80 6.55 -4.26 4.32
CA TRP A 80 7.52 -4.06 5.39
C TRP A 80 8.88 -4.71 5.10
N SER A 81 8.92 -5.71 4.22
CA SER A 81 10.09 -6.59 4.03
C SER A 81 11.02 -6.16 2.89
N GLY A 82 10.63 -5.15 2.10
CA GLY A 82 11.42 -4.66 0.96
C GLY A 82 11.47 -5.61 -0.25
N SER A 83 10.90 -6.81 -0.15
CA SER A 83 10.87 -7.83 -1.21
C SER A 83 9.41 -8.21 -1.55
N PRO A 84 8.78 -7.52 -2.52
CA PRO A 84 7.42 -7.82 -2.89
C PRO A 84 7.41 -9.13 -3.66
N GLN A 85 6.63 -10.09 -3.16
CA GLN A 85 6.42 -11.34 -3.87
C GLN A 85 4.97 -11.49 -4.35
N GLY A 86 4.05 -10.59 -3.98
CA GLY A 86 2.64 -10.69 -4.32
C GLY A 86 1.93 -9.33 -4.38
N LYS A 87 0.77 -9.31 -5.06
CA LYS A 87 -0.09 -8.13 -5.14
C LYS A 87 -0.83 -7.89 -3.83
N ARG A 88 -1.10 -6.63 -3.52
CA ARG A 88 -1.79 -6.24 -2.29
C ARG A 88 -2.86 -5.23 -2.60
N PHE A 89 -4.07 -5.48 -2.13
CA PHE A 89 -5.22 -4.63 -2.34
C PHE A 89 -5.82 -4.24 -1.00
N LEU A 90 -6.05 -2.95 -0.83
CA LEU A 90 -6.83 -2.39 0.26
C LEU A 90 -8.04 -1.68 -0.34
N TYR A 91 -9.23 -2.20 -0.09
CA TYR A 91 -10.50 -1.61 -0.54
C TYR A 91 -11.20 -0.91 0.62
N LEU A 92 -11.48 0.38 0.47
CA LEU A 92 -12.24 1.18 1.42
C LEU A 92 -13.50 1.75 0.78
N ASP A 93 -14.57 1.89 1.56
CA ASP A 93 -15.73 2.67 1.14
C ASP A 93 -15.52 4.16 1.39
N ASP A 94 -14.85 4.48 2.50
CA ASP A 94 -14.59 5.86 2.91
C ASP A 94 -13.19 5.99 3.53
N LEU A 95 -12.60 7.16 3.33
CA LEU A 95 -11.29 7.53 3.85
C LEU A 95 -11.37 8.93 4.43
N SER A 96 -11.07 9.07 5.73
CA SER A 96 -11.08 10.36 6.42
C SER A 96 -9.78 10.55 7.18
N ILE A 97 -9.11 11.67 6.95
CA ILE A 97 -7.91 12.05 7.71
C ILE A 97 -8.25 13.36 8.42
N ALA A 98 -8.13 13.38 9.74
CA ALA A 98 -8.45 14.55 10.56
C ALA A 98 -7.57 15.76 10.20
N ASN A 99 -8.01 16.95 10.58
CA ASN A 99 -7.19 18.14 10.39
C ASN A 99 -5.92 18.06 11.27
N GLY A 100 -4.76 18.38 10.70
CA GLY A 100 -3.45 18.21 11.36
C GLY A 100 -2.93 16.76 11.41
N ALA A 101 -3.70 15.77 10.96
CA ALA A 101 -3.27 14.38 10.84
C ALA A 101 -2.62 14.10 9.47
N GLU A 102 -1.84 13.02 9.39
CA GLU A 102 -1.12 12.61 8.19
C GLU A 102 -1.12 11.09 8.06
N LEU A 103 -1.39 10.59 6.85
CA LEU A 103 -1.22 9.17 6.51
C LEU A 103 0.00 9.01 5.61
N VAL A 104 1.05 8.37 6.13
CA VAL A 104 2.24 8.06 5.34
C VAL A 104 2.13 6.64 4.80
N VAL A 105 2.04 6.51 3.48
CA VAL A 105 2.03 5.23 2.77
C VAL A 105 3.47 4.80 2.49
N GLN A 106 3.84 3.60 2.93
CA GLN A 106 5.19 3.05 2.81
C GLN A 106 5.19 1.68 2.13
N GLY A 107 6.28 1.40 1.39
CA GLY A 107 6.43 0.14 0.66
C GLY A 107 5.37 -0.06 -0.43
N TRP A 108 4.70 1.01 -0.85
CA TRP A 108 3.81 0.99 -2.01
C TRP A 108 4.63 0.85 -3.29
N ARG A 109 4.10 0.14 -4.28
CA ARG A 109 4.76 -0.07 -5.57
C ARG A 109 3.70 -0.10 -6.66
N GLU A 110 3.96 0.67 -7.70
CA GLU A 110 3.11 0.76 -8.88
C GLU A 110 2.87 -0.63 -9.50
N GLY A 111 1.66 -0.87 -10.01
CA GLY A 111 1.24 -2.13 -10.65
C GLY A 111 1.10 -3.35 -9.73
N THR A 112 1.50 -3.27 -8.45
CA THR A 112 1.46 -4.40 -7.51
C THR A 112 0.68 -4.10 -6.24
N HIS A 113 0.71 -2.86 -5.76
CA HIS A 113 0.01 -2.43 -4.55
C HIS A 113 -1.09 -1.44 -4.90
N PHE A 114 -2.30 -1.70 -4.43
CA PHE A 114 -3.49 -0.96 -4.78
C PHE A 114 -4.16 -0.44 -3.52
N PHE A 115 -4.14 0.88 -3.35
CA PHE A 115 -4.88 1.59 -2.33
C PHE A 115 -6.15 2.15 -2.96
N LEU A 116 -7.28 1.49 -2.71
CA LEU A 116 -8.53 1.71 -3.44
C LEU A 116 -9.59 2.29 -2.51
N VAL A 117 -10.23 3.36 -2.95
CA VAL A 117 -11.34 4.02 -2.23
C VAL A 117 -12.53 4.16 -3.17
N ARG A 118 -13.75 3.90 -2.67
CA ARG A 118 -14.96 4.05 -3.49
C ARG A 118 -15.10 5.48 -4.00
N LYS A 119 -15.65 5.61 -5.21
CA LYS A 119 -15.95 6.92 -5.82
C LYS A 119 -16.99 7.72 -5.04
N THR A 120 -17.77 7.06 -4.19
CA THR A 120 -18.79 7.67 -3.31
C THR A 120 -18.24 8.14 -1.96
N SER A 121 -16.92 8.06 -1.73
CA SER A 121 -16.28 8.53 -0.49
C SER A 121 -16.48 10.04 -0.30
N SER A 122 -16.95 10.46 0.87
CA SER A 122 -17.38 11.85 1.09
C SER A 122 -16.23 12.82 1.34
N ASN A 123 -15.14 12.34 1.96
CA ASN A 123 -14.05 13.20 2.44
C ASN A 123 -12.73 12.99 1.67
N LEU A 124 -12.81 12.37 0.48
CA LEU A 124 -11.63 11.92 -0.24
C LEU A 124 -10.72 13.08 -0.64
N GLU A 125 -11.25 14.18 -1.18
CA GLU A 125 -10.44 15.32 -1.63
C GLU A 125 -9.58 15.91 -0.51
N ASP A 126 -10.14 16.06 0.69
CA ASP A 126 -9.40 16.57 1.85
C ASP A 126 -8.44 15.54 2.42
N ALA A 127 -8.79 14.25 2.36
CA ALA A 127 -7.87 13.19 2.75
C ALA A 127 -6.64 13.15 1.83
N LEU A 128 -6.80 13.28 0.51
CA LEU A 128 -5.69 13.21 -0.46
C LEU A 128 -4.57 14.21 -0.17
N LYS A 129 -4.91 15.43 0.29
CA LYS A 129 -3.96 16.48 0.67
C LYS A 129 -3.08 16.09 1.87
N ARG A 130 -3.49 15.09 2.65
CA ARG A 130 -2.86 14.63 3.89
C ARG A 130 -2.25 13.24 3.77
N ILE A 131 -2.18 12.71 2.55
CA ILE A 131 -1.51 11.45 2.24
C ILE A 131 -0.14 11.76 1.64
N ALA A 132 0.89 11.09 2.17
CA ALA A 132 2.24 11.14 1.64
C ALA A 132 2.73 9.73 1.30
N PHE A 133 3.18 9.53 0.06
CA PHE A 133 3.86 8.30 -0.34
C PHE A 133 5.36 8.46 -0.07
N LYS A 134 5.92 7.63 0.81
CA LYS A 134 7.35 7.64 1.11
C LYS A 134 8.13 7.07 -0.09
N GLU A 135 9.25 7.72 -0.45
CA GLU A 135 10.07 7.42 -1.66
C GLU A 135 9.45 7.92 -2.98
N TYR A 136 8.40 8.74 -2.89
CA TYR A 136 7.73 9.38 -4.02
C TYR A 136 7.76 10.90 -3.84
N LEU A 137 7.45 11.65 -4.91
CA LEU A 137 7.48 13.11 -4.85
C LEU A 137 6.51 13.63 -3.78
N PRO A 138 6.99 14.42 -2.80
CA PRO A 138 6.16 14.92 -1.71
C PRO A 138 5.05 15.82 -2.26
N GLY A 139 3.85 15.69 -1.69
CA GLY A 139 2.68 16.50 -2.08
C GLY A 139 2.09 16.15 -3.45
N ARG A 140 2.55 15.09 -4.13
CA ARG A 140 2.01 14.63 -5.41
C ARG A 140 1.35 13.25 -5.31
N THR A 141 0.22 13.21 -4.62
CA THR A 141 -0.71 12.08 -4.62
C THR A 141 -1.64 12.21 -5.82
N GLN A 142 -1.82 11.12 -6.58
CA GLN A 142 -2.70 11.07 -7.74
C GLN A 142 -3.92 10.20 -7.43
N LEU A 143 -5.00 10.50 -8.14
CA LEU A 143 -6.23 9.73 -8.13
C LEU A 143 -6.49 9.22 -9.54
N GLU A 144 -6.40 7.91 -9.72
CA GLU A 144 -6.55 7.23 -11.01
C GLU A 144 -7.86 6.44 -11.06
N ASP A 145 -8.51 6.42 -12.23
CA ASP A 145 -9.67 5.55 -12.44
C ASP A 145 -9.23 4.08 -12.42
N TYR A 146 -9.69 3.33 -11.42
CA TYR A 146 -9.39 1.90 -11.35
C TYR A 146 -10.48 1.06 -12.00
N ASN A 147 -11.75 1.32 -11.64
CA ASN A 147 -12.91 0.73 -12.26
C ASN A 147 -14.17 1.59 -12.01
N LYS A 148 -15.35 1.06 -12.37
CA LYS A 148 -16.63 1.76 -12.20
C LYS A 148 -16.91 2.20 -10.74
N ASP A 149 -16.40 1.48 -9.74
CA ASP A 149 -16.76 1.66 -8.33
C ASP A 149 -15.66 2.34 -7.51
N TYR A 150 -14.39 2.25 -7.93
CA TYR A 150 -13.23 2.65 -7.14
C TYR A 150 -12.28 3.58 -7.88
N TRP A 151 -11.72 4.52 -7.12
CA TRP A 151 -10.49 5.23 -7.44
C TRP A 151 -9.28 4.48 -6.87
N ALA A 152 -8.14 4.57 -7.56
CA ALA A 152 -6.83 4.20 -7.02
C ALA A 152 -6.07 5.46 -6.56
N ILE A 153 -5.58 5.42 -5.32
CA ILE A 153 -4.69 6.43 -4.76
C ILE A 153 -3.25 5.97 -5.01
N SER A 154 -2.47 6.77 -5.73
CA SER A 154 -1.09 6.46 -6.13
C SER A 154 -0.14 7.60 -5.79
N GLY A 155 1.15 7.26 -5.61
CA GLY A 155 2.22 8.24 -5.46
C GLY A 155 2.85 8.56 -6.81
N THR A 156 3.15 9.84 -7.07
CA THR A 156 3.86 10.24 -8.30
C THR A 156 5.34 9.83 -8.20
N PRO A 157 5.86 8.97 -9.09
CA PRO A 157 7.25 8.53 -9.00
C PRO A 157 8.20 9.71 -9.22
N GLU A 158 9.36 9.67 -8.56
CA GLU A 158 10.43 10.60 -8.87
C GLU A 158 10.93 10.39 -10.31
N PRO A 159 11.25 11.45 -11.08
CA PRO A 159 11.68 11.32 -12.48
C PRO A 159 12.87 10.36 -12.69
N ALA A 160 13.77 10.25 -11.71
CA ALA A 160 14.92 9.35 -11.75
C ALA A 160 14.54 7.85 -11.64
N THR A 161 13.39 7.54 -11.03
CA THR A 161 12.88 6.16 -10.86
C THR A 161 12.42 5.57 -12.20
N TYR A 162 11.90 6.41 -13.10
CA TYR A 162 11.63 6.02 -14.49
C TYR A 162 12.91 5.73 -15.28
N GLY A 163 14.01 6.45 -15.02
CA GLY A 163 15.30 6.22 -15.67
C GLY A 163 15.93 4.86 -15.33
N ALA A 164 15.77 4.38 -14.09
CA ALA A 164 16.35 3.12 -13.63
C ALA A 164 15.62 1.88 -14.19
N THR A 165 14.29 1.93 -14.34
CA THR A 165 13.50 0.81 -14.87
C THR A 165 13.68 0.63 -16.37
N PHE A 166 13.75 1.72 -17.14
CA PHE A 166 14.06 1.65 -18.58
C PHE A 166 15.56 1.44 -18.86
N GLY A 167 16.46 1.92 -17.99
CA GLY A 167 17.90 1.76 -18.13
C GLY A 167 18.38 0.30 -18.04
N VAL A 168 17.75 -0.52 -17.19
CA VAL A 168 18.08 -1.95 -17.05
C VAL A 168 17.71 -2.76 -18.30
N VAL A 169 16.60 -2.42 -18.98
CA VAL A 169 16.20 -3.07 -20.24
C VAL A 169 17.19 -2.71 -21.37
N GLY A 170 17.65 -1.46 -21.42
CA GLY A 170 18.62 -1.00 -22.42
C GLY A 170 19.99 -1.69 -22.35
N ILE A 171 20.51 -1.89 -21.13
CA ILE A 171 21.83 -2.54 -20.96
C ILE A 171 21.77 -4.03 -21.31
N GLY A 172 20.69 -4.73 -20.97
CA GLY A 172 20.51 -6.16 -21.30
C GLY A 172 20.53 -6.44 -22.81
N LEU A 173 19.89 -5.58 -23.61
CA LEU A 173 19.85 -5.68 -25.08
C LEU A 173 21.21 -5.41 -25.74
N VAL A 174 21.99 -4.47 -25.21
CA VAL A 174 23.34 -4.15 -25.73
C VAL A 174 24.34 -5.27 -25.43
N VAL A 175 24.27 -5.89 -24.25
CA VAL A 175 25.13 -7.03 -23.90
C VAL A 175 24.76 -8.28 -24.73
N TRP A 176 23.48 -8.51 -25.01
CA TRP A 176 23.06 -9.64 -25.86
C TRP A 176 23.49 -9.46 -27.32
N ARG A 177 23.53 -8.23 -27.84
CA ARG A 177 24.07 -7.94 -29.18
C ARG A 177 25.57 -8.18 -29.32
N LYS A 178 26.35 -8.10 -28.23
CA LYS A 178 27.80 -8.36 -28.25
C LYS A 178 28.17 -9.85 -28.11
N LYS A 179 27.20 -10.76 -27.88
CA LYS A 179 27.41 -12.21 -27.76
C LYS A 179 26.84 -13.00 -28.94
N LYS A 180 26.95 -12.51 -30.18
CA LYS A 180 26.87 -13.39 -31.36
C LYS A 180 28.24 -14.02 -31.59
N PRO A 181 28.39 -15.35 -31.51
CA PRO A 181 29.67 -16.01 -31.80
C PRO A 181 29.97 -15.85 -33.29
N HIS A 182 31.17 -15.37 -33.62
CA HIS A 182 31.77 -15.59 -34.93
C HIS A 182 31.84 -17.11 -35.15
N ARG A 183 30.89 -17.64 -35.93
CA ARG A 183 31.01 -18.99 -36.47
C ARG A 183 32.15 -18.96 -37.48
N HIS A 184 33.26 -19.59 -37.12
CA HIS A 184 34.22 -20.11 -38.07
C HIS A 184 33.49 -21.03 -39.05
N CYS A 185 33.65 -20.76 -40.35
CA CYS A 185 33.57 -21.78 -41.38
C CYS A 185 34.88 -21.77 -42.15
N ARG A 186 35.28 -22.99 -42.53
CA ARG A 186 36.50 -23.46 -43.21
C ARG A 186 37.13 -22.50 -44.20
#